data_AF-A0A2R7S8M7-F1
#
_entry.id   AF-A0A2R7S8M7-F1
#
_cell.length_a   1.000
_cell.length_b   1.000
_cell.length_c   1.000
_cell.angle_alpha   90.00
_cell.angle_beta   90.00
_cell.angle_gamma   90.00
#
_symmetry.space_group_name_H-M   'P 1'
#
loop_
_entity.id
_entity.type
_entity.pdbx_description
1 polymer ?
#
loop_
_entity_poly.entity_id
_entity_poly.type
_entity_poly.pdbx_seq_one_letter_code
_entity_poly.pdbx_strand_id
1 'polypeptide(L)'
;MTHPIHESRGSKGNGALQLSTVIPLGADRREMEIRTYKQDTGGTIVCRVSVSQISECGAFRSHVIGFGKEGDFSCRHGVAKARATPKALHALHRAALNDVETLLAAAREHYAQKALQTAEPEPLAKAA
;
A
#
# COMPACT_ATOMS: atom_id res chain seq x y z
N MET A 1 -2.81 18.45 2.86
CA MET A 1 -4.18 17.90 2.81
C MET A 1 -4.33 16.91 3.95
N THR A 2 -5.52 16.77 4.55
CA THR A 2 -5.73 15.80 5.65
C THR A 2 -6.41 14.57 5.06
N HIS A 3 -5.74 13.42 5.11
CA HIS A 3 -6.34 12.16 4.68
C HIS A 3 -7.11 11.51 5.85
N PRO A 4 -8.37 11.10 5.66
CA PRO A 4 -9.17 10.54 6.74
C PRO A 4 -8.65 9.15 7.13
N ILE A 5 -8.53 8.92 8.44
CA ILE A 5 -8.20 7.61 9.01
C ILE A 5 -9.51 6.86 9.25
N HIS A 6 -9.66 5.71 8.60
CA HIS A 6 -10.75 4.78 8.83
C HIS A 6 -10.33 3.73 9.87
N GLU A 7 -11.19 3.49 10.86
CA GLU A 7 -10.98 2.46 11.88
C GLU A 7 -11.84 1.23 11.60
N SER A 8 -11.27 0.04 11.74
CA SER A 8 -11.99 -1.22 11.57
C SER A 8 -11.58 -2.23 12.63
N ARG A 9 -12.52 -3.08 13.01
CA ARG A 9 -12.28 -4.30 13.81
C ARG A 9 -12.73 -5.55 13.04
N GLY A 10 -12.69 -5.48 11.71
CA GLY A 10 -13.22 -6.51 10.81
C GLY A 10 -14.75 -6.47 10.70
N SER A 11 -15.30 -7.28 9.80
CA SER A 11 -16.73 -7.28 9.43
C SER A 11 -17.68 -7.58 10.59
N LYS A 12 -17.22 -8.33 11.60
CA LYS A 12 -18.00 -8.68 12.79
C LYS A 12 -17.75 -7.75 13.99
N GLY A 13 -16.88 -6.74 13.87
CA GLY A 13 -16.55 -5.81 14.95
C GLY A 13 -15.70 -6.36 16.11
N ASN A 14 -15.46 -7.68 16.14
CA ASN A 14 -14.79 -8.36 17.26
C ASN A 14 -13.28 -8.58 17.03
N GLY A 15 -12.72 -8.10 15.92
CA GLY A 15 -11.31 -8.24 15.58
C GLY A 15 -10.39 -7.23 16.28
N ALA A 16 -9.09 -7.42 16.07
CA ALA A 16 -8.10 -6.43 16.45
C ALA A 16 -8.35 -5.11 15.71
N LEU A 17 -8.09 -3.99 16.38
CA LEU A 17 -8.18 -2.67 15.75
C LEU A 17 -7.21 -2.58 14.57
N GLN A 18 -7.67 -1.99 13.48
CA GLN A 18 -6.92 -1.68 12.29
C GLN A 18 -7.25 -0.26 11.86
N LEU A 19 -6.24 0.45 11.38
CA LEU A 19 -6.36 1.78 10.80
C LEU A 19 -6.04 1.69 9.31
N SER A 20 -6.85 2.33 8.48
CA SER A 20 -6.58 2.44 7.04
C SER A 20 -6.81 3.87 6.55
N THR A 21 -5.97 4.29 5.61
CA THR A 21 -6.16 5.53 4.86
C THR A 21 -5.98 5.20 3.39
N VAL A 22 -6.93 5.62 2.55
CA VAL A 22 -6.93 5.37 1.11
C VAL A 22 -6.71 6.68 0.36
N ILE A 23 -5.78 6.68 -0.58
CA ILE A 23 -5.36 7.86 -1.34
C ILE A 23 -5.32 7.52 -2.83
N PRO A 24 -6.15 8.16 -3.67
CA PRO A 24 -6.09 7.97 -5.12
C PRO A 24 -4.73 8.44 -5.67
N LEU A 25 -4.11 7.61 -6.52
CA LEU A 25 -2.82 7.92 -7.15
C LEU A 25 -2.95 8.70 -8.47
N GLY A 26 -4.15 8.79 -9.04
CA GLY A 26 -4.43 9.53 -10.28
C GLY A 26 -5.29 8.75 -11.28
N ALA A 27 -5.07 9.01 -12.56
CA ALA A 27 -5.93 8.57 -13.68
C ALA A 27 -5.98 7.05 -13.91
N ASP A 28 -4.97 6.30 -13.46
CA ASP A 28 -4.83 4.87 -13.74
C ASP A 28 -5.72 3.95 -12.89
N ARG A 29 -6.73 4.51 -12.21
CA ARG A 29 -7.60 3.79 -11.27
C ARG A 29 -6.78 3.02 -10.23
N ARG A 30 -5.72 3.65 -9.71
CA ARG A 30 -4.90 3.09 -8.64
C ARG A 30 -5.13 3.85 -7.34
N GLU A 31 -5.19 3.13 -6.24
CA GLU A 31 -5.29 3.69 -4.90
C GLU A 31 -4.14 3.16 -4.05
N MET A 32 -3.49 4.05 -3.30
CA MET A 32 -2.58 3.71 -2.23
C MET A 32 -3.37 3.53 -0.94
N GLU A 33 -3.23 2.36 -0.32
CA GLU A 33 -3.70 2.11 1.04
C GLU A 33 -2.51 2.14 2.00
N ILE A 34 -2.58 3.00 3.01
CA ILE A 34 -1.74 2.93 4.20
C ILE A 34 -2.55 2.19 5.25
N ARG A 35 -2.08 1.03 5.69
CA ARG A 35 -2.78 0.17 6.65
C ARG A 35 -1.90 -0.14 7.85
N THR A 36 -2.41 0.13 9.04
CA THR A 36 -1.73 -0.16 10.31
C THR A 36 -2.55 -1.14 11.13
N TYR A 37 -1.93 -2.26 11.51
CA TYR A 37 -2.62 -3.35 12.19
C TYR A 37 -1.67 -4.09 13.14
N LYS A 38 -2.26 -4.77 14.13
CA LYS A 38 -1.52 -5.74 14.94
C LYS A 38 -1.27 -6.99 14.09
N GLN A 39 -0.02 -7.42 13.99
CA GLN A 39 0.33 -8.71 13.42
C GLN A 39 0.04 -9.82 14.44
N ASP A 40 -0.59 -10.91 13.99
CA ASP A 40 -0.96 -12.02 14.87
C ASP A 40 0.28 -12.70 15.47
N THR A 41 1.34 -12.84 14.66
CA THR A 41 2.62 -13.40 15.07
C THR A 41 3.49 -12.35 15.78
N GLY A 42 3.87 -12.62 17.03
CA GLY A 42 4.84 -11.81 17.77
C GLY A 42 4.30 -10.51 18.37
N GLY A 43 2.99 -10.23 18.23
CA GLY A 43 2.32 -9.10 18.89
C GLY A 43 2.78 -7.71 18.47
N THR A 44 3.51 -7.60 17.36
CA THR A 44 4.02 -6.35 16.80
C THR A 44 2.92 -5.59 16.07
N ILE A 45 3.06 -4.26 16.00
CA ILE A 45 2.23 -3.41 15.15
C ILE A 45 2.99 -3.17 13.86
N VAL A 46 2.34 -3.36 12.72
CA VAL A 46 2.93 -3.13 11.40
C VAL A 46 2.14 -2.05 10.67
N CYS A 47 2.86 -1.13 10.03
CA CYS A 47 2.31 -0.23 9.03
C CYS A 47 2.78 -0.67 7.65
N ARG A 48 1.84 -1.07 6.81
CA ARG A 48 2.05 -1.49 5.43
C ARG A 48 1.47 -0.44 4.50
N VAL A 49 2.17 -0.19 3.41
CA VAL A 49 1.69 0.61 2.29
C VAL A 49 1.57 -0.33 1.10
N SER A 50 0.46 -0.25 0.39
CA SER A 50 0.24 -1.04 -0.82
C SER A 50 -0.61 -0.26 -1.81
N VAL A 51 -0.30 -0.41 -3.08
CA VAL A 51 -1.12 0.12 -4.17
C VAL A 51 -1.93 -1.01 -4.77
N SER A 52 -3.21 -0.76 -5.01
CA SER A 52 -4.10 -1.68 -5.71
C SER A 52 -4.72 -1.00 -6.91
N GLN A 53 -4.94 -1.77 -7.97
CA GLN A 53 -5.78 -1.36 -9.09
C GLN A 53 -7.25 -1.54 -8.69
N ILE A 54 -8.06 -0.56 -9.05
CA ILE A 54 -9.50 -0.54 -8.82
C ILE A 54 -10.19 -0.98 -10.10
N SER A 55 -11.16 -1.89 -9.97
CA SER A 55 -11.98 -2.34 -11.09
C SER A 55 -12.78 -1.19 -11.69
N GLU A 56 -13.23 -1.34 -12.94
CA GLU A 56 -13.98 -0.27 -13.62
C GLU A 56 -15.25 0.13 -12.89
N CYS A 57 -15.92 -0.85 -12.25
CA CYS A 57 -17.11 -0.64 -11.44
C CYS A 57 -16.83 -0.15 -10.01
N GLY A 58 -15.56 0.02 -9.61
CA GLY A 58 -15.17 0.46 -8.26
C GLY A 58 -15.37 -0.58 -7.15
N ALA A 59 -15.98 -1.73 -7.44
CA ALA A 59 -16.38 -2.71 -6.43
C ALA A 59 -15.21 -3.57 -5.90
N PHE A 60 -14.14 -3.72 -6.68
CA PHE A 60 -13.05 -4.63 -6.34
C PHE A 60 -11.69 -3.96 -6.46
N ARG A 61 -10.78 -4.34 -5.56
CA ARG A 61 -9.38 -3.97 -5.58
C ARG A 61 -8.56 -5.21 -5.93
N SER A 62 -7.64 -5.10 -6.89
CA SER A 62 -6.66 -6.15 -7.17
C SER A 62 -5.26 -5.64 -6.88
N HIS A 63 -4.48 -6.44 -6.17
CA HIS A 63 -3.05 -6.20 -5.94
C HIS A 63 -2.27 -7.36 -6.52
N VAL A 64 -1.41 -7.10 -7.49
CA VAL A 64 -0.54 -8.12 -8.09
C VAL A 64 0.70 -8.29 -7.22
N ILE A 65 0.86 -9.48 -6.65
CA ILE A 65 2.07 -9.86 -5.91
C ILE A 65 3.09 -10.38 -6.92
N GLY A 66 4.28 -9.77 -6.96
CA GLY A 66 5.39 -10.24 -7.79
C GLY A 66 6.68 -10.38 -6.98
N PHE A 67 7.67 -11.03 -7.59
CA PHE A 67 9.02 -11.15 -7.04
C PHE A 67 9.94 -10.11 -7.70
N GLY A 68 10.84 -9.50 -6.92
CA GLY A 68 11.73 -8.47 -7.44
C GLY A 68 11.00 -7.17 -7.80
N LYS A 69 11.15 -6.71 -9.06
CA LYS A 69 10.47 -5.50 -9.58
C LYS A 69 9.11 -5.78 -10.19
N GLU A 70 8.68 -7.03 -10.20
CA GLU A 70 7.37 -7.42 -10.69
C GLU A 70 6.27 -7.17 -9.66
N GLY A 71 5.04 -6.94 -10.12
CA GLY A 71 3.88 -6.68 -9.27
C GLY A 71 3.58 -5.21 -9.01
N ASP A 72 2.71 -4.98 -8.03
CA ASP A 72 2.27 -3.67 -7.57
C ASP A 72 3.13 -3.15 -6.42
N PHE A 73 3.23 -1.82 -6.34
CA PHE A 73 4.01 -1.18 -5.29
C PHE A 73 3.47 -1.60 -3.91
N SER A 74 4.35 -2.17 -3.08
CA SER A 74 4.07 -2.34 -1.66
C SER A 74 5.35 -2.27 -0.85
N CYS A 75 5.24 -1.70 0.34
CA CYS A 75 6.36 -1.63 1.27
C CYS A 75 5.87 -1.74 2.71
N ARG A 76 6.78 -2.14 3.59
CA ARG A 76 6.59 -2.03 5.03
C ARG A 76 7.19 -0.70 5.47
N HIS A 77 6.34 0.24 5.87
CA HIS A 77 6.79 1.58 6.28
C HIS A 77 7.35 1.57 7.70
N GLY A 78 6.75 0.82 8.62
CA GLY A 78 7.23 0.77 10.00
C GLY A 78 6.72 -0.40 10.81
N VAL A 79 7.46 -0.70 11.89
CA VAL A 79 7.13 -1.73 12.88
C VAL A 79 7.34 -1.18 14.28
N ALA A 80 6.36 -1.38 15.16
CA ALA A 80 6.53 -1.11 16.58
C ALA A 80 6.50 -2.43 17.36
N LYS A 81 7.58 -2.68 18.13
CA LYS A 81 7.67 -3.78 19.12
C LYS A 81 7.04 -3.35 20.45
N ALA A 82 5.83 -2.80 20.40
CA ALA A 82 5.10 -2.30 21.55
C ALA A 82 3.78 -3.05 21.70
N ARG A 83 3.17 -2.97 22.89
CA ARG A 83 1.81 -3.45 23.08
C ARG A 83 0.89 -2.78 22.05
N ALA A 84 0.13 -3.61 21.32
CA ALA A 84 -0.86 -3.18 20.33
C ALA A 84 -2.04 -2.46 21.00
N THR A 85 -1.81 -1.22 21.41
CA THR A 85 -2.81 -0.30 21.94
C THR A 85 -3.32 0.63 20.84
N PRO A 86 -4.56 1.14 20.92
CA PRO A 86 -5.07 2.11 19.95
C PRO A 86 -4.13 3.30 19.76
N LYS A 87 -3.60 3.87 20.85
CA LYS A 87 -2.64 4.97 20.82
C LYS A 87 -1.40 4.64 19.99
N ALA A 88 -0.84 3.44 20.15
CA ALA A 88 0.34 3.02 19.40
C ALA A 88 0.03 2.79 17.91
N LEU A 89 -1.14 2.25 17.58
CA LEU A 89 -1.59 2.16 16.18
C LEU A 89 -1.71 3.54 15.54
N HIS A 90 -2.38 4.49 16.19
CA HIS A 90 -2.53 5.84 15.66
C HIS A 90 -1.20 6.57 15.52
N ALA A 91 -0.28 6.42 16.48
CA ALA A 91 1.03 7.04 16.41
C ALA A 91 1.81 6.55 15.19
N LEU A 92 1.86 5.24 14.97
CA LEU A 92 2.55 4.66 13.82
C LEU A 92 1.87 5.03 12.49
N HIS A 93 0.53 5.04 12.47
CA HIS A 93 -0.23 5.42 11.28
C HIS A 93 -0.02 6.89 10.92
N ARG A 94 -0.02 7.78 11.91
CA ARG A 94 0.24 9.22 11.71
C ARG A 94 1.67 9.49 11.24
N ALA A 95 2.65 8.72 11.71
CA ALA A 95 4.01 8.81 11.17
C ALA A 95 4.02 8.51 9.66
N ALA A 96 3.34 7.46 9.22
CA ALA A 96 3.20 7.16 7.78
C ALA A 96 2.46 8.26 7.00
N LEU A 97 1.46 8.90 7.61
CA LEU A 97 0.76 10.04 6.99
C LEU A 97 1.61 11.30 6.91
N ASN A 98 2.55 11.51 7.83
CA ASN A 98 3.50 12.62 7.73
C ASN A 98 4.46 12.43 6.55
N ASP A 99 4.78 11.18 6.22
CA ASP A 99 5.66 10.80 5.11
C ASP A 99 4.88 10.51 3.80
N VAL A 100 3.60 10.87 3.75
CA VAL A 100 2.69 10.47 2.66
C VAL A 100 3.16 10.93 1.28
N GLU A 101 3.71 12.14 1.16
CA GLU A 101 4.19 12.67 -0.10
C GLU A 101 5.40 11.88 -0.63
N THR A 102 6.29 11.45 0.27
CA THR A 102 7.42 10.58 -0.09
C THR A 102 6.94 9.20 -0.54
N LEU A 103 5.92 8.65 0.13
CA LEU A 103 5.32 7.36 -0.25
C LEU A 103 4.62 7.45 -1.62
N LEU A 104 3.90 8.54 -1.88
CA LEU A 104 3.26 8.80 -3.17
C LEU A 104 4.29 8.98 -4.29
N ALA A 105 5.39 9.70 -4.03
CA ALA A 105 6.48 9.86 -4.99
C ALA A 105 7.13 8.51 -5.34
N ALA A 106 7.43 7.68 -4.33
CA ALA A 106 8.00 6.35 -4.54
C ALA A 106 7.05 5.42 -5.34
N ALA A 107 5.74 5.47 -5.04
CA ALA A 107 4.75 4.71 -5.80
C ALA A 107 4.67 5.17 -7.26
N ARG A 108 4.67 6.49 -7.51
CA ARG A 108 4.65 7.06 -8.87
C ARG A 108 5.89 6.65 -9.65
N GLU A 109 7.07 6.73 -9.03
CA GLU A 109 8.33 6.31 -9.64
C GLU A 109 8.31 4.82 -10.03
N HIS A 110 7.83 3.95 -9.13
CA HIS A 110 7.69 2.52 -9.41
C HIS A 110 6.88 2.25 -10.68
N TYR A 111 5.73 2.91 -10.83
CA TYR A 111 4.88 2.73 -12.02
C TYR A 111 5.45 3.40 -13.27
N ALA A 112 6.16 4.53 -13.15
CA ALA A 112 6.88 5.14 -14.26
C ALA A 112 7.98 4.21 -14.80
N GLN A 113 8.77 3.60 -13.91
CA GLN A 113 9.80 2.62 -14.29
C GLN A 113 9.20 1.37 -14.94
N LYS A 114 8.07 0.87 -14.43
CA LYS A 114 7.34 -0.27 -14.99
C LYS A 114 6.81 0.02 -16.41
N ALA A 115 6.30 1.24 -16.63
CA ALA A 115 5.85 1.66 -17.96
C ALA A 115 6.99 1.69 -18.99
N LEU A 116 8.17 2.16 -18.60
CA LEU A 116 9.36 2.17 -19.47
C LEU A 116 9.81 0.76 -19.86
N GLN A 117 9.86 -0.18 -18.91
CA GLN A 117 10.23 -1.58 -19.18
C GLN A 117 9.23 -2.30 -20.07
N THR A 118 7.95 -1.92 -20.02
CA THR A 118 6.92 -2.51 -20.89
C THR A 118 6.94 -1.90 -22.30
N ALA A 119 7.49 -0.69 -22.45
CA ALA A 119 7.54 0.04 -23.71
C ALA A 119 8.81 -0.26 -24.55
N GLU A 120 9.81 -0.96 -24.02
CA GLU A 120 10.90 -1.50 -24.82
C GLU A 120 10.40 -2.70 -25.63
N PRO A 121 10.28 -2.60 -26.97
CA PRO A 121 10.08 -3.80 -27.78
C PRO A 121 11.32 -4.67 -27.67
N GLU A 122 11.13 -5.99 -27.49
CA GLU A 122 12.20 -6.95 -27.74
C GLU A 122 12.87 -6.61 -29.08
N PRO A 123 14.20 -6.42 -29.14
CA PRO A 123 14.86 -6.38 -30.42
C PRO A 123 14.63 -7.75 -31.05
N LEU A 124 13.81 -7.77 -32.11
CA LEU A 124 13.67 -8.88 -33.04
C LEU A 124 15.09 -9.32 -33.43
N ALA A 125 15.59 -10.36 -32.75
CA ALA A 125 16.85 -10.98 -33.08
C ALA A 125 16.67 -11.62 -34.46
N LYS A 126 17.06 -10.87 -35.49
CA LYS A 126 17.35 -11.39 -36.81
C LYS A 126 18.45 -12.45 -36.66
N ALA A 127 18.12 -13.69 -36.99
CA ALA A 127 19.03 -14.68 -37.56
C ALA A 127 18.21 -15.94 -37.87
N ALA A 128 18.32 -16.60 -39.02
CA ALA A 128 18.96 -16.37 -40.30
C ALA A 128 18.30 -17.36 -41.28
#